data_AF-A0A7S3DU20-F1
#
_entry.id   AF-A0A7S3DU20-F1
#
_cell.length_a   1.000
_cell.length_b   1.000
_cell.length_c   1.000
_cell.angle_alpha   90.00
_cell.angle_beta   90.00
_cell.angle_gamma   90.00
#
_symmetry.space_group_name_H-M   'P 1'
#
loop_
_entity.id
_entity.type
_entity.pdbx_description
1 polymer ?
#
loop_
_entity_poly.entity_id
_entity_poly.type
_entity_poly.pdbx_seq_one_letter_code
_entity_poly.pdbx_strand_id
1 'polypeptide(L)'
;QKDSPKSKGLNAIASEISMARYATRLVLLPTALEAAVNQSGTLSSQSHPQTFQFLGEVLAWSMVFYYPTEHAAYLHWKAPRWLAKERSAEIWSAWSCRAWLAYIVAEMTQGMLQWNELLKDKLEEPKEKEGDVVPTVVPSLETVAALRQVKLQLSRNALFLLPAIQYSLPNWDTNPWLPPDLISFLFWLESIVCIYQASV
;
A
#
# COMPACT_ATOMS: atom_id res chain seq x y z
N GLN A 1 -15.84 -32.06 4.81
CA GLN A 1 -16.50 -31.16 5.78
C GLN A 1 -17.64 -30.48 5.03
N LYS A 2 -18.90 -30.62 5.47
CA LYS A 2 -20.07 -30.18 4.70
C LYS A 2 -20.26 -28.67 4.91
N ASP A 3 -20.11 -27.88 3.84
CA ASP A 3 -20.25 -26.42 3.89
C ASP A 3 -21.63 -26.01 4.41
N SER A 4 -21.66 -25.26 5.52
CA SER A 4 -22.91 -24.70 6.03
C SER A 4 -23.42 -23.60 5.09
N PRO A 5 -24.73 -23.30 5.09
CA PRO A 5 -25.27 -22.19 4.30
C PRO A 5 -24.54 -20.86 4.54
N LYS A 6 -24.05 -20.64 5.77
CA LYS A 6 -23.27 -19.45 6.14
C LYS A 6 -21.88 -19.44 5.48
N SER A 7 -21.19 -20.58 5.38
CA SER A 7 -19.88 -20.64 4.71
C SER A 7 -20.02 -20.42 3.20
N LYS A 8 -21.10 -20.91 2.59
CA LYS A 8 -21.41 -20.65 1.17
C LYS A 8 -21.63 -19.16 0.88
N GLY A 9 -22.40 -18.47 1.72
CA GLY A 9 -22.63 -17.02 1.57
C GLY A 9 -21.34 -16.21 1.71
N LEU A 10 -20.53 -16.50 2.73
CA LEU A 10 -19.23 -15.83 2.93
C LEU A 10 -18.26 -16.06 1.77
N ASN A 11 -18.19 -17.29 1.24
CA ASN A 11 -17.35 -17.61 0.10
C ASN A 11 -17.79 -16.89 -1.18
N ALA A 12 -19.10 -16.73 -1.39
CA ALA A 12 -19.63 -15.97 -2.53
C ALA A 12 -19.21 -14.50 -2.45
N ILE A 13 -19.42 -13.86 -1.30
CA ILE A 13 -19.01 -12.47 -1.05
C ILE A 13 -17.50 -12.31 -1.22
N ALA A 14 -16.70 -13.22 -0.64
CA ALA A 14 -15.24 -13.18 -0.78
C ALA A 14 -14.82 -13.28 -2.26
N SER A 15 -15.47 -14.15 -3.03
CA SER A 15 -15.20 -14.27 -4.47
C SER A 15 -15.57 -13.00 -5.24
N GLU A 16 -16.70 -12.37 -4.93
CA GLU A 16 -17.13 -11.12 -5.57
C GLU A 16 -16.17 -9.96 -5.24
N ILE A 17 -15.76 -9.85 -3.97
CA ILE A 17 -14.75 -8.86 -3.54
C ILE A 17 -13.42 -9.10 -4.25
N SER A 18 -12.96 -10.35 -4.34
CA SER A 18 -11.74 -10.68 -5.08
C SER A 18 -11.87 -10.28 -6.56
N MET A 19 -12.99 -10.60 -7.21
CA MET A 19 -13.24 -10.21 -8.61
C MET A 19 -13.26 -8.70 -8.81
N ALA A 20 -13.93 -7.97 -7.93
CA ALA A 20 -13.94 -6.51 -7.97
C ALA A 20 -12.51 -5.95 -7.88
N ARG A 21 -11.67 -6.49 -6.99
CA ARG A 21 -10.26 -6.07 -6.88
C ARG A 21 -9.46 -6.30 -8.16
N TYR A 22 -9.61 -7.45 -8.81
CA TYR A 22 -8.95 -7.70 -10.10
C TYR A 22 -9.41 -6.70 -11.17
N ALA A 23 -10.72 -6.50 -11.30
CA ALA A 23 -11.28 -5.54 -12.26
C ALA A 23 -10.78 -4.11 -12.01
N THR A 24 -10.80 -3.65 -10.76
CA THR A 24 -10.30 -2.31 -10.39
C THR A 24 -8.82 -2.17 -10.75
N ARG A 25 -7.99 -3.17 -10.46
CA ARG A 25 -6.55 -3.12 -10.76
C ARG A 25 -6.26 -3.12 -12.25
N LEU A 26 -7.06 -3.82 -13.06
CA LEU A 26 -6.95 -3.74 -14.52
C LEU A 26 -7.25 -2.32 -15.03
N VAL A 27 -8.29 -1.68 -14.49
CA VAL A 27 -8.68 -0.32 -14.84
C VAL A 27 -7.66 0.72 -14.34
N LEU A 28 -6.94 0.43 -13.25
CA LEU A 28 -5.89 1.31 -12.71
C LEU A 28 -4.53 1.15 -13.40
N LEU A 29 -4.33 0.11 -14.22
CA LEU A 29 -3.06 -0.10 -14.93
C LEU A 29 -2.70 1.06 -15.87
N PRO A 30 -3.62 1.61 -16.70
CA PRO A 30 -3.34 2.81 -17.48
C PRO A 30 -2.90 4.00 -16.63
N THR A 31 -3.52 4.22 -15.47
CA THR A 31 -3.15 5.30 -14.55
C THR A 31 -1.75 5.10 -13.97
N ALA A 32 -1.39 3.86 -13.61
CA ALA A 32 -0.04 3.55 -13.14
C ALA A 32 1.02 3.73 -14.25
N LEU A 33 0.69 3.35 -15.49
CA LEU A 33 1.55 3.58 -16.65
C LEU A 33 1.73 5.07 -16.93
N GLU A 34 0.63 5.84 -16.90
CA GLU A 34 0.67 7.28 -17.07
C GLU A 34 1.53 7.94 -15.99
N ALA A 35 1.37 7.53 -14.72
CA ALA A 35 2.18 8.01 -13.61
C ALA A 35 3.67 7.69 -13.77
N ALA A 36 3.99 6.50 -14.30
CA ALA A 36 5.36 6.06 -14.55
C ALA A 36 6.01 6.84 -15.71
N VAL A 37 5.27 7.08 -16.79
CA VAL A 37 5.77 7.77 -17.99
C VAL A 37 5.88 9.28 -17.75
N ASN A 38 4.91 9.87 -17.08
CA ASN A 38 4.84 11.33 -16.88
C ASN A 38 5.52 11.80 -15.57
N GLN A 39 6.05 10.88 -14.77
CA GLN A 39 6.62 11.16 -13.43
C GLN A 39 5.66 11.94 -12.50
N SER A 40 4.35 11.80 -12.73
CA SER A 40 3.30 12.56 -12.03
C SER A 40 2.92 12.00 -10.66
N GLY A 41 3.49 10.85 -10.28
CA GLY A 41 3.30 10.22 -8.96
C GLY A 41 4.20 10.76 -7.85
N THR A 42 4.94 11.85 -8.10
CA THR A 42 5.96 12.36 -7.18
C THR A 42 5.35 13.43 -6.26
N LEU A 43 5.41 13.20 -4.94
CA LEU A 43 5.15 14.28 -3.99
C LEU A 43 6.25 15.33 -4.16
N SER A 44 5.90 16.61 -4.11
CA SER A 44 6.89 17.67 -4.08
C SER A 44 7.60 17.70 -2.72
N SER A 45 8.92 17.80 -2.74
CA SER A 45 9.75 17.97 -1.55
C SER A 45 10.70 19.14 -1.77
N GLN A 46 10.78 20.01 -0.76
CA GLN A 46 11.71 21.15 -0.79
C GLN A 46 13.12 20.72 -0.39
N SER A 47 13.24 19.73 0.50
CA SER A 47 14.53 19.28 1.05
C SER A 47 15.20 18.20 0.20
N HIS A 48 14.42 17.32 -0.44
CA HIS A 48 14.91 16.10 -1.11
C HIS A 48 14.19 15.83 -2.46
N PRO A 49 14.18 16.78 -3.42
CA PRO A 49 13.40 16.65 -4.65
C PRO A 49 13.77 15.42 -5.50
N GLN A 50 15.06 15.10 -5.62
CA GLN A 50 15.53 13.94 -6.39
C GLN A 50 15.13 12.61 -5.74
N THR A 51 15.17 12.53 -4.41
CA THR A 51 14.78 11.32 -3.68
C THR A 51 13.29 11.07 -3.81
N PHE A 52 12.47 12.13 -3.69
CA PHE A 52 11.03 12.03 -3.89
C PHE A 52 10.67 11.66 -5.34
N GLN A 53 11.41 12.18 -6.32
CA GLN A 53 11.25 11.81 -7.71
C GLN A 53 11.52 10.32 -7.92
N PHE A 54 12.67 9.83 -7.44
CA PHE A 54 13.03 8.42 -7.52
C PHE A 54 12.02 7.51 -6.81
N LEU A 55 11.58 7.87 -5.60
CA LEU A 55 10.58 7.09 -4.85
C LEU A 55 9.24 7.06 -5.59
N GLY A 56 8.79 8.18 -6.17
CA GLY A 56 7.59 8.22 -7.00
C GLY A 56 7.69 7.35 -8.25
N GLU A 57 8.85 7.27 -8.90
CA GLU A 57 9.08 6.33 -10.00
C GLU A 57 8.98 4.87 -9.54
N VAL A 58 9.59 4.53 -8.39
CA VAL A 58 9.49 3.18 -7.82
C VAL A 58 8.03 2.82 -7.50
N LEU A 59 7.25 3.76 -6.95
CA LEU A 59 5.82 3.57 -6.69
C LEU A 59 5.03 3.29 -7.97
N ALA A 60 5.26 4.07 -9.03
CA ALA A 60 4.54 3.89 -10.28
C ALA A 60 4.93 2.58 -10.98
N TRP A 61 6.23 2.30 -11.13
CA TRP A 61 6.72 1.10 -11.80
C TRP A 61 6.39 -0.19 -11.04
N SER A 62 6.40 -0.15 -9.71
CA SER A 62 5.95 -1.30 -8.91
C SER A 62 4.48 -1.64 -9.18
N MET A 63 3.60 -0.65 -9.37
CA MET A 63 2.20 -0.90 -9.76
C MET A 63 2.06 -1.40 -11.20
N VAL A 64 2.85 -0.86 -12.14
CA VAL A 64 2.91 -1.33 -13.53
C VAL A 64 3.30 -2.81 -13.61
N PHE A 65 4.19 -3.28 -12.74
CA PHE A 65 4.55 -4.69 -12.66
C PHE A 65 3.55 -5.52 -11.85
N TYR A 66 3.04 -4.96 -10.75
CA TYR A 66 2.14 -5.64 -9.83
C TYR A 66 0.85 -6.07 -10.52
N TYR A 67 0.17 -5.17 -11.25
CA TYR A 67 -1.13 -5.50 -11.83
C TYR A 67 -1.06 -6.65 -12.85
N PRO A 68 -0.18 -6.65 -13.86
CA PRO A 68 -0.10 -7.75 -14.82
C PRO A 68 0.30 -9.09 -14.18
N THR A 69 1.23 -9.08 -13.23
CA THR A 69 1.67 -10.32 -12.56
C THR A 69 0.59 -10.91 -11.66
N GLU A 70 -0.20 -10.07 -11.00
CA GLU A 70 -1.34 -10.53 -10.23
C GLU A 70 -2.46 -11.09 -11.14
N HIS A 71 -2.69 -10.49 -12.31
CA HIS A 71 -3.61 -11.05 -13.31
C HIS A 71 -3.10 -12.37 -13.89
N ALA A 72 -1.80 -12.50 -14.13
CA ALA A 72 -1.20 -13.76 -14.55
C ALA A 72 -1.42 -14.86 -13.49
N ALA A 73 -1.23 -14.54 -12.20
CA ALA A 73 -1.53 -15.47 -11.11
C ALA A 73 -3.00 -15.92 -11.14
N TYR A 74 -3.93 -14.97 -11.29
CA TYR A 74 -5.36 -15.26 -11.38
C TYR A 74 -5.71 -16.15 -12.57
N LEU A 75 -5.20 -15.83 -13.76
CA LEU A 75 -5.40 -16.63 -14.96
C LEU A 75 -4.88 -18.06 -14.76
N HIS A 76 -3.72 -18.22 -14.12
CA HIS A 76 -3.15 -19.54 -13.83
C HIS A 76 -3.96 -20.32 -12.79
N TRP A 77 -4.57 -19.68 -11.78
CA TRP A 77 -5.50 -20.35 -10.85
C TRP A 77 -6.80 -20.81 -11.52
N LYS A 78 -7.26 -20.09 -12.55
CA LYS A 78 -8.48 -20.43 -13.32
C LYS A 78 -8.23 -21.32 -14.53
N ALA A 79 -6.99 -21.38 -15.01
CA ALA A 79 -6.61 -22.15 -16.18
C ALA A 79 -6.74 -23.67 -15.91
N PRO A 80 -7.13 -24.45 -16.92
CA PRO A 80 -7.10 -25.90 -16.81
C PRO A 80 -5.64 -26.40 -16.66
N ARG A 81 -5.47 -27.53 -15.96
CA ARG A 81 -4.14 -28.07 -15.56
C ARG A 81 -3.15 -28.32 -16.70
N TRP A 82 -3.62 -28.43 -17.94
CA TRP A 82 -2.77 -28.60 -19.11
C TRP A 82 -2.12 -27.29 -19.60
N LEU A 83 -2.69 -26.13 -19.24
CA LEU A 83 -2.20 -24.80 -19.64
C LEU A 83 -1.31 -24.18 -18.55
N ALA A 84 -1.66 -24.38 -17.27
CA ALA A 84 -0.88 -23.92 -16.14
C ALA A 84 -0.09 -25.07 -15.52
N LYS A 85 1.25 -24.98 -15.56
CA LYS A 85 2.13 -25.90 -14.83
C LYS A 85 1.81 -25.86 -13.33
N GLU A 86 2.09 -26.97 -12.64
CA GLU A 86 1.99 -27.02 -11.18
C GLU A 86 2.76 -25.84 -10.56
N ARG A 87 2.12 -25.16 -9.62
CA ARG A 87 2.67 -24.04 -8.85
C ARG A 87 2.93 -22.73 -9.61
N SER A 88 2.58 -22.66 -10.90
CA SER A 88 2.84 -21.47 -11.71
C SER A 88 2.06 -20.23 -11.23
N ALA A 89 0.86 -20.42 -10.68
CA ALA A 89 0.05 -19.33 -10.13
C ALA A 89 0.68 -18.73 -8.87
N GLU A 90 1.20 -19.58 -7.99
CA GLU A 90 1.85 -19.20 -6.72
C GLU A 90 3.15 -18.44 -6.99
N ILE A 91 3.88 -18.79 -8.04
CA ILE A 91 5.08 -18.08 -8.51
C ILE A 91 4.71 -16.67 -8.99
N TRP A 92 3.70 -16.54 -9.86
CA TRP A 92 3.23 -15.23 -10.32
C TRP A 92 2.67 -14.39 -9.17
N SER A 93 1.96 -15.02 -8.24
CA SER A 93 1.48 -14.37 -7.03
C SER A 93 2.65 -13.83 -6.20
N ALA A 94 3.69 -14.63 -5.97
CA ALA A 94 4.88 -14.18 -5.23
C ALA A 94 5.58 -13.00 -5.91
N TRP A 95 5.67 -12.99 -7.24
CA TRP A 95 6.21 -11.86 -7.99
C TRP A 95 5.38 -10.59 -7.84
N SER A 96 4.04 -10.71 -7.89
CA SER A 96 3.16 -9.58 -7.61
C SER A 96 3.39 -9.05 -6.19
N CYS A 97 3.51 -9.92 -5.19
CA CYS A 97 3.77 -9.53 -3.81
C CYS A 97 5.16 -8.89 -3.61
N ARG A 98 6.17 -9.23 -4.41
CA ARG A 98 7.47 -8.53 -4.40
C ARG A 98 7.34 -7.09 -4.91
N ALA A 99 6.58 -6.88 -5.97
CA ALA A 99 6.33 -5.53 -6.46
C ALA A 99 5.49 -4.71 -5.47
N TRP A 100 4.48 -5.33 -4.87
CA TRP A 100 3.72 -4.68 -3.80
C TRP A 100 4.58 -4.37 -2.56
N LEU A 101 5.52 -5.25 -2.19
CA LEU A 101 6.48 -4.97 -1.13
C LEU A 101 7.39 -3.77 -1.48
N ALA A 102 7.90 -3.70 -2.72
CA ALA A 102 8.68 -2.55 -3.18
C ALA A 102 7.87 -1.25 -3.10
N TYR A 103 6.58 -1.28 -3.46
CA TYR A 103 5.66 -0.16 -3.30
C TYR A 103 5.55 0.26 -1.83
N ILE A 104 5.26 -0.67 -0.93
CA ILE A 104 5.12 -0.39 0.52
C ILE A 104 6.40 0.26 1.07
N VAL A 105 7.57 -0.29 0.74
CA VAL A 105 8.87 0.25 1.20
C VAL A 105 9.11 1.66 0.66
N ALA A 106 8.84 1.89 -0.63
CA ALA A 106 8.99 3.22 -1.23
C ALA A 106 8.04 4.24 -0.58
N GLU A 107 6.77 3.86 -0.37
CA GLU A 107 5.75 4.72 0.22
C GLU A 107 6.05 5.01 1.70
N MET A 108 6.53 4.02 2.46
CA MET A 108 6.99 4.23 3.83
C MET A 108 8.16 5.20 3.88
N THR A 109 9.15 5.02 3.00
CA THR A 109 10.33 5.89 2.94
C THR A 109 9.93 7.33 2.61
N GLN A 110 9.10 7.50 1.58
CA GLN A 110 8.58 8.81 1.18
C GLN A 110 7.75 9.45 2.30
N GLY A 111 6.90 8.68 2.97
CA GLY A 111 6.10 9.15 4.11
C GLY A 111 6.94 9.55 5.32
N MET A 112 8.02 8.82 5.63
CA MET A 112 8.95 9.18 6.71
C MET A 112 9.69 10.50 6.40
N LEU A 113 10.11 10.69 5.15
CA LEU A 113 10.74 11.95 4.74
C LEU A 113 9.74 13.12 4.80
N GLN A 114 8.53 12.93 4.28
CA GLN A 114 7.47 13.94 4.32
C GLN A 114 7.06 14.28 5.75
N TRP A 115 6.99 13.29 6.64
CA TRP A 115 6.73 13.51 8.06
C TRP A 115 7.80 14.42 8.70
N ASN A 116 9.07 14.19 8.37
CA ASN A 116 10.17 15.00 8.88
C ASN A 116 10.15 16.44 8.34
N GLU A 117 9.80 16.63 7.06
CA GLU A 117 9.64 17.97 6.47
C GLU A 117 8.49 18.73 7.15
N LEU A 118 7.31 18.12 7.26
CA LEU A 118 6.16 18.74 7.92
C LEU A 118 6.39 19.04 9.41
N LEU A 119 7.19 18.22 10.10
CA LEU A 119 7.59 18.50 11.48
C LEU A 119 8.56 19.67 11.58
N LYS A 120 9.47 19.84 10.63
CA LYS A 120 10.36 21.01 10.59
C LYS A 120 9.57 22.28 10.33
N ASP A 121 8.68 22.27 9.34
CA ASP A 121 7.81 23.43 9.05
C ASP A 121 7.00 23.83 10.28
N LYS A 122 6.44 22.85 11.00
CA LYS A 122 5.71 23.08 12.25
C LYS A 122 6.57 23.68 13.37
N LEU A 123 7.88 23.44 13.38
CA LEU A 123 8.82 23.90 14.41
C LEU A 123 9.53 25.21 14.04
N GLU A 124 9.66 25.51 12.74
CA GLU A 124 10.39 26.66 12.20
C GLU A 124 9.49 27.89 11.93
N GLU A 125 8.17 27.80 12.15
CA GLU A 125 7.31 28.99 12.18
C GLU A 125 7.88 30.05 13.14
N PRO A 126 8.00 31.31 12.70
CA PRO A 126 8.88 32.30 13.33
C PRO A 126 8.46 32.59 14.77
N LYS A 127 9.42 32.41 15.70
CA LYS A 127 9.39 33.09 17.00
C LYS A 127 9.52 34.58 16.73
N GLU A 128 8.41 35.31 16.79
CA GLU A 128 8.46 36.77 16.92
C GLU A 128 9.30 37.14 18.14
N LYS A 129 10.42 37.82 17.89
CA LYS A 129 11.07 38.74 18.84
C LYS A 129 10.59 40.13 18.42
N GLU A 130 10.18 41.07 19.28
CA GLU A 130 10.19 41.21 20.73
C GLU A 130 9.23 42.36 21.05
N GLY A 131 8.25 42.17 21.95
CA GLY A 131 7.34 43.23 22.43
C GLY A 131 5.85 42.95 22.22
N ASP A 132 5.19 42.53 23.30
CA ASP A 132 3.73 42.44 23.48
C ASP A 132 2.90 41.70 22.41
N VAL A 133 2.65 40.43 22.73
CA VAL A 133 1.45 39.58 22.49
C VAL A 133 2.00 38.20 22.22
N VAL A 134 1.82 37.25 23.15
CA VAL A 134 2.20 35.85 22.95
C VAL A 134 1.41 35.33 21.74
N PRO A 135 2.01 35.12 20.57
CA PRO A 135 1.29 34.52 19.47
C PRO A 135 1.18 33.06 19.86
N THR A 136 -0.04 32.60 20.11
CA THR A 136 -0.26 31.17 20.25
C THR A 136 0.04 30.60 18.86
N VAL A 137 1.20 29.95 18.71
CA VAL A 137 1.62 29.32 17.46
C VAL A 137 0.63 28.18 17.19
N VAL A 138 -0.42 28.49 16.44
CA VAL A 138 -1.38 27.49 15.99
C VAL A 138 -0.85 26.99 14.65
N PRO A 139 -0.29 25.76 14.61
CA PRO A 139 0.15 25.20 13.33
C PRO A 139 -0.99 25.24 12.34
N SER A 140 -0.70 25.57 11.09
CA SER A 140 -1.73 25.66 10.06
C SER A 140 -2.58 24.38 10.05
N LEU A 141 -3.89 24.54 9.88
CA LEU A 141 -4.82 23.40 9.85
C LEU A 141 -4.40 22.39 8.77
N GLU A 142 -3.84 22.88 7.67
CA GLU A 142 -3.28 22.10 6.56
C GLU A 142 -2.11 21.22 7.00
N THR A 143 -1.12 21.77 7.72
CA THR A 143 0.04 21.00 8.23
C THR A 143 -0.41 19.94 9.23
N VAL A 144 -1.37 20.25 10.10
CA VAL A 144 -1.93 19.28 11.06
C VAL A 144 -2.66 18.15 10.34
N ALA A 145 -3.46 18.47 9.32
CA ALA A 145 -4.14 17.48 8.50
C ALA A 145 -3.15 16.61 7.70
N ALA A 146 -2.14 17.21 7.08
CA ALA A 146 -1.11 16.51 6.32
C ALA A 146 -0.31 15.55 7.22
N LEU A 147 0.11 15.98 8.42
CA LEU A 147 0.74 15.10 9.39
C LEU A 147 -0.18 13.93 9.73
N ARG A 148 -1.46 14.17 10.05
CA ARG A 148 -2.40 13.09 10.35
C ARG A 148 -2.50 12.07 9.21
N GLN A 149 -2.59 12.55 7.96
CA GLN A 149 -2.66 11.67 6.79
C GLN A 149 -1.39 10.84 6.63
N VAL A 150 -0.21 11.45 6.73
CA VAL A 150 1.08 10.73 6.68
C VAL A 150 1.19 9.70 7.80
N LYS A 151 0.76 10.02 9.02
CA LYS A 151 0.75 9.06 10.14
C LYS A 151 -0.12 7.85 9.85
N LEU A 152 -1.33 8.06 9.34
CA LEU A 152 -2.26 6.97 9.01
C LEU A 152 -1.69 6.10 7.88
N GLN A 153 -1.12 6.73 6.86
CA GLN A 153 -0.47 6.05 5.75
C GLN A 153 0.70 5.16 6.23
N LEU A 154 1.58 5.69 7.09
CA LEU A 154 2.68 4.94 7.69
C LEU A 154 2.18 3.78 8.56
N SER A 155 1.10 4.00 9.32
CA SER A 155 0.49 2.97 10.16
C SER A 155 -0.08 1.83 9.32
N ARG A 156 -0.79 2.17 8.24
CA ARG A 156 -1.33 1.21 7.27
C ARG A 156 -0.21 0.36 6.66
N ASN A 157 0.86 1.02 6.20
CA ASN A 157 1.98 0.34 5.55
C ASN A 157 2.76 -0.56 6.50
N ALA A 158 2.91 -0.17 7.77
CA ALA A 158 3.51 -1.02 8.79
C ALA A 158 2.72 -2.33 9.00
N LEU A 159 1.38 -2.27 8.95
CA LEU A 159 0.52 -3.45 9.07
C LEU A 159 0.61 -4.37 7.85
N PHE A 160 0.88 -3.81 6.66
CA PHE A 160 1.07 -4.59 5.43
C PHE A 160 2.47 -5.17 5.26
N LEU A 161 3.49 -4.63 5.95
CA LEU A 161 4.88 -5.00 5.72
C LEU A 161 5.13 -6.50 5.94
N LEU A 162 4.68 -7.06 7.07
CA LEU A 162 4.89 -8.48 7.39
C LEU A 162 4.11 -9.42 6.44
N PRO A 163 2.82 -9.20 6.15
CA PRO A 163 2.11 -9.95 5.11
C PRO A 163 2.78 -9.84 3.72
N ALA A 164 3.22 -8.65 3.32
CA ALA A 164 3.87 -8.45 2.02
C ALA A 164 5.18 -9.24 1.92
N ILE A 165 6.00 -9.24 2.98
CA ILE A 165 7.21 -10.08 3.04
C ILE A 165 6.85 -11.55 2.94
N GLN A 166 5.90 -12.04 3.75
CA GLN A 166 5.45 -13.43 3.73
C GLN A 166 5.08 -13.88 2.31
N TYR A 167 4.17 -13.16 1.66
CA TYR A 167 3.66 -13.54 0.34
C TYR A 167 4.67 -13.34 -0.79
N SER A 168 5.76 -12.59 -0.57
CA SER A 168 6.85 -12.42 -1.54
C SER A 168 7.82 -13.61 -1.60
N LEU A 169 7.80 -14.48 -0.58
CA LEU A 169 8.68 -15.65 -0.47
C LEU A 169 8.26 -16.75 -1.45
N PRO A 170 9.20 -17.49 -2.07
CA PRO A 170 8.87 -18.51 -3.07
C PRO A 170 8.14 -19.73 -2.50
N ASN A 171 8.02 -19.86 -1.18
CA ASN A 171 7.43 -20.98 -0.44
C ASN A 171 6.36 -20.54 0.55
N TRP A 172 5.77 -19.35 0.36
CA TRP A 172 4.74 -18.79 1.22
C TRP A 172 3.52 -19.71 1.41
N ASP A 173 3.23 -20.53 0.40
CA ASP A 173 2.12 -21.48 0.32
C ASP A 173 2.38 -22.79 1.06
N THR A 174 3.64 -23.26 1.05
CA THR A 174 4.04 -24.60 1.51
C THR A 174 4.72 -24.59 2.87
N ASN A 175 5.45 -23.51 3.19
CA ASN A 175 6.12 -23.33 4.46
C ASN A 175 6.01 -21.86 4.91
N PRO A 176 4.80 -21.44 5.36
CA PRO A 176 4.58 -20.08 5.78
C PRO A 176 5.38 -19.73 7.04
N TRP A 177 6.15 -18.64 7.04
CA TRP A 177 6.89 -18.19 8.22
C TRP A 177 6.01 -17.50 9.28
N LEU A 178 4.83 -17.00 8.87
CA LEU A 178 3.89 -16.27 9.72
C LEU A 178 2.64 -17.13 9.91
N PRO A 179 2.13 -17.24 11.15
CA PRO A 179 0.88 -17.92 11.42
C PRO A 179 -0.29 -17.26 10.65
N PRO A 180 -1.21 -18.06 10.06
CA PRO A 180 -2.37 -17.52 9.37
C PRO A 180 -3.21 -16.55 10.21
N ASP A 181 -3.39 -16.85 11.50
CA ASP A 181 -4.16 -16.01 12.43
C ASP A 181 -3.54 -14.62 12.60
N LEU A 182 -2.21 -14.53 12.63
CA LEU A 182 -1.51 -13.25 12.72
C LEU A 182 -1.68 -12.44 11.44
N ILE A 183 -1.62 -13.07 10.27
CA ILE A 183 -1.86 -12.40 8.99
C ILE A 183 -3.29 -11.85 8.93
N SER A 184 -4.29 -12.67 9.30
CA SER A 184 -5.69 -12.24 9.35
C SER A 184 -5.90 -11.10 10.34
N PHE A 185 -5.25 -11.14 11.51
CA PHE A 185 -5.32 -10.06 12.49
C PHE A 185 -4.70 -8.75 11.98
N LEU A 186 -3.57 -8.81 11.29
CA LEU A 186 -2.92 -7.63 10.69
C LEU A 186 -3.81 -7.00 9.62
N PHE A 187 -4.41 -7.80 8.74
CA PHE A 187 -5.36 -7.29 7.74
C PHE A 187 -6.63 -6.71 8.38
N TRP A 188 -7.10 -7.31 9.47
CA TRP A 188 -8.23 -6.75 10.21
C TRP A 188 -7.89 -5.38 10.81
N LEU A 189 -6.74 -5.23 11.48
CA LEU A 189 -6.28 -3.93 11.99
C LEU A 189 -6.12 -2.90 10.86
N GLU A 190 -5.56 -3.33 9.73
CA GLU A 190 -5.38 -2.47 8.56
C GLU A 190 -6.73 -1.95 8.05
N SER A 191 -7.74 -2.83 7.98
CA SER A 191 -9.08 -2.43 7.56
C SER A 191 -9.69 -1.36 8.47
N ILE A 192 -9.43 -1.42 9.79
CA ILE A 192 -9.85 -0.40 10.75
C ILE A 192 -9.14 0.93 10.48
N VAL A 193 -7.83 0.90 10.23
CA VAL A 193 -7.06 2.10 9.89
C VAL A 193 -7.61 2.73 8.61
N CYS A 194 -7.93 1.93 7.59
CA CYS A 194 -8.52 2.41 6.34
C CYS A 194 -9.91 3.03 6.53
N ILE A 195 -10.78 2.41 7.33
CA ILE A 195 -12.10 2.97 7.65
C ILE A 195 -11.94 4.32 8.36
N TYR A 196 -11.03 4.40 9.32
CA TYR A 196 -10.76 5.65 10.02
C TYR A 196 -10.19 6.71 9.06
N GLN A 197 -9.22 6.36 8.23
CA GLN A 197 -8.62 7.25 7.23
C GLN A 197 -9.65 7.80 6.25
N ALA A 198 -10.64 7.00 5.83
CA ALA A 198 -11.72 7.45 4.97
C ALA A 198 -12.72 8.40 5.66
N SER A 199 -12.70 8.48 6.99
CA SER A 199 -13.61 9.31 7.79
C SER A 199 -13.04 10.65 8.23
N VAL A 200 -11.73 10.88 8.03
CA VAL A 200 -11.00 12.07 8.49
C VAL A 200 -10.43 12.88 7.34
#